data_AF-A0A8J6C7H0-F1
#
_entry.id   AF-A0A8J6C7H0-F1
#
_cell.length_a   1.000
_cell.length_b   1.000
_cell.length_c   1.000
_cell.angle_alpha   90.00
_cell.angle_beta   90.00
_cell.angle_gamma   90.00
#
_symmetry.space_group_name_H-M   'P 1'
#
loop_
_entity.id
_entity.type
_entity.pdbx_description
1 polymer ?
#
loop_
_entity_poly.entity_id
_entity_poly.type
_entity_poly.pdbx_seq_one_letter_code
_entity_poly.pdbx_strand_id
1 'polypeptide(L)'
;MGRSGNCVYSDTSLTQPSDPMVIKPGGSHQLSCKASGFSMSNHWMSWVRETSDGRLQWLCRIISGSTYYADAFKGRFTISTDYSNSMLHLQ
;
A
#
# COMPACT_ATOMS: atom_id res chain seq x y z
N MET A 1 3.23 -26.27 16.51
CA MET A 1 4.24 -25.69 15.59
C MET A 1 3.73 -24.36 15.07
N GLY A 2 3.99 -23.28 15.81
CA GLY A 2 3.58 -21.93 15.44
C GLY A 2 4.62 -21.29 14.52
N ARG A 3 4.25 -21.01 13.27
CA ARG A 3 5.05 -20.16 12.38
C ARG A 3 4.72 -18.71 12.70
N SER A 4 5.56 -18.11 13.54
CA SER A 4 5.66 -16.66 13.69
C SER A 4 6.05 -16.06 12.35
N GLY A 5 5.06 -15.53 11.62
CA GLY A 5 5.31 -14.51 10.61
C GLY A 5 5.39 -13.18 11.34
N ASN A 6 6.59 -12.59 11.44
CA ASN A 6 6.76 -11.26 11.98
C ASN A 6 6.12 -10.24 11.02
N CYS A 7 4.82 -10.02 11.18
CA CYS A 7 4.17 -8.81 10.68
C CYS A 7 4.58 -7.70 11.63
N VAL A 8 5.49 -6.81 11.20
CA VAL A 8 5.68 -5.54 11.90
C VAL A 8 4.39 -4.76 11.71
N TYR A 9 3.51 -4.78 12.70
CA TYR A 9 2.45 -3.78 12.80
C TYR A 9 3.12 -2.55 13.39
N SER A 10 3.70 -1.72 12.53
CA SER A 10 4.13 -0.39 12.97
C SER A 10 2.86 0.39 13.27
N ASP A 11 2.77 0.90 14.50
CA ASP A 11 1.87 2.02 14.85
C ASP A 11 2.38 3.23 14.04
N THR A 12 2.07 3.19 12.75
CA THR A 12 2.48 4.20 11.80
C THR A 12 1.34 5.20 11.88
N SER A 13 1.57 6.33 12.55
CA SER A 13 0.74 7.49 12.28
C SER A 13 0.92 7.79 10.79
N LEU A 14 -0.03 7.31 9.99
CA LEU A 14 -0.16 7.75 8.62
C LEU A 14 -0.52 9.23 8.75
N THR A 15 0.47 10.11 8.62
CA THR A 15 0.20 11.52 8.34
C THR A 15 -0.38 11.57 6.93
N GLN A 16 -1.66 11.20 6.82
CA GLN A 16 -2.45 11.58 5.66
C GLN A 16 -2.51 13.10 5.68
N PRO A 17 -2.44 13.77 4.52
CA PRO A 17 -2.77 15.18 4.45
C PRO A 17 -4.10 15.39 5.17
N SER A 18 -4.16 16.36 6.10
CA SER A 18 -5.37 16.70 6.84
C SER A 18 -6.53 17.08 5.92
N ASP A 19 -6.21 17.45 4.68
CA ASP A 19 -7.14 17.80 3.64
C ASP A 19 -7.61 16.57 2.86
N PRO A 20 -8.91 16.25 2.85
CA PRO A 20 -9.46 15.18 2.02
C PRO A 20 -9.20 15.50 0.55
N MET A 21 -8.46 14.62 -0.13
CA MET A 21 -8.23 14.77 -1.56
C MET A 21 -9.50 14.39 -2.33
N VAL A 22 -10.23 15.40 -2.82
CA VAL A 22 -11.42 15.19 -3.67
C VAL A 22 -10.96 15.01 -5.12
N ILE A 23 -11.03 13.77 -5.59
CA ILE A 23 -10.70 13.38 -6.95
C ILE A 23 -11.94 13.52 -7.83
N LYS A 24 -11.80 14.18 -8.99
CA LYS A 24 -12.89 14.20 -9.99
C LYS A 24 -13.07 12.79 -10.60
N PRO A 25 -14.32 12.35 -10.86
CA PRO A 25 -14.56 11.11 -11.59
C PRO A 25 -13.78 11.09 -12.91
N GLY A 26 -12.96 10.06 -13.13
CA GLY A 26 -12.10 9.94 -14.32
C GLY A 26 -10.69 10.55 -14.21
N GLY A 27 -10.36 11.18 -13.09
CA GLY A 27 -8.98 11.57 -12.77
C GLY A 27 -8.15 10.37 -12.30
N SER A 28 -6.90 10.26 -12.76
CA SER A 28 -5.90 9.34 -12.17
C SER A 28 -5.18 10.09 -11.06
N HIS A 29 -5.00 9.44 -9.92
CA HIS A 29 -4.24 9.99 -8.81
C HIS A 29 -3.31 8.92 -8.27
N GLN A 30 -2.09 9.35 -7.94
CA GLN A 30 -1.08 8.48 -7.39
C GLN A 30 -1.00 8.68 -5.88
N LEU A 31 -1.22 7.60 -5.12
CA LEU A 31 -0.85 7.53 -3.72
C LEU A 31 0.63 7.14 -3.61
N SER A 32 1.35 7.77 -2.68
CA SER A 32 2.77 7.49 -2.44
C SER A 32 3.01 7.26 -0.95
N CYS A 33 3.81 6.25 -0.62
CA CYS A 33 4.21 5.90 0.74
C CYS A 33 5.73 5.78 0.80
N LYS A 34 6.38 6.53 1.71
CA LYS A 34 7.82 6.45 1.93
C LYS A 34 8.10 5.56 3.13
N ALA A 35 8.85 4.49 2.92
CA ALA A 35 9.34 3.63 4.00
C ALA A 35 10.63 4.22 4.59
N SER A 36 10.80 4.08 5.90
CA SER A 36 12.01 4.45 6.62
C SER A 36 12.29 3.41 7.72
N GLY A 37 13.55 3.28 8.11
CA GLY A 37 13.97 2.33 9.16
C GLY A 37 14.11 0.87 8.72
N PHE A 38 13.79 0.53 7.46
CA PHE A 38 14.01 -0.81 6.89
C PHE A 38 14.24 -0.75 5.38
N SER A 39 14.83 -1.82 4.82
CA SER A 39 15.01 -1.97 3.37
C SER A 39 13.74 -2.55 2.74
N MET A 40 13.04 -1.77 1.91
CA MET A 40 11.83 -2.23 1.22
C MET A 40 12.03 -3.48 0.36
N SER A 41 13.25 -3.72 -0.13
CA SER A 41 13.55 -4.90 -0.94
C SER A 41 13.43 -6.23 -0.18
N ASN A 42 13.55 -6.19 1.15
CA ASN A 42 13.50 -7.36 2.02
C ASN A 42 12.10 -7.64 2.57
N HIS A 43 11.13 -6.76 2.31
CA HIS A 43 9.78 -6.85 2.86
C HIS A 43 8.74 -6.79 1.75
N TRP A 44 7.62 -7.50 1.96
CA TRP A 44 6.46 -7.33 1.12
C TRP A 44 5.73 -6.05 1.52
N MET A 45 5.26 -5.31 0.54
CA MET A 45 4.54 -4.05 0.76
C MET A 45 3.11 -4.21 0.25
N SER A 46 2.13 -3.61 0.93
CA SER A 46 0.72 -3.75 0.57
C SER A 46 -0.05 -2.46 0.75
N TRP A 47 -1.04 -2.25 -0.12
CA TRP A 47 -2.05 -1.21 0.05
C TRP A 47 -3.33 -1.82 0.60
N VAL A 48 -3.86 -1.15 1.61
CA VAL A 48 -5.16 -1.44 2.22
C VAL A 48 -5.98 -0.16 2.24
N ARG A 49 -7.31 -0.30 2.23
CA ARG A 49 -8.21 0.82 2.50
C ARG A 49 -9.12 0.46 3.66
N GLU A 50 -9.48 1.44 4.46
CA GLU A 50 -10.56 1.32 5.41
C GLU A 50 -11.89 1.65 4.71
N THR A 51 -12.92 0.87 4.99
CA THR A 51 -14.28 1.13 4.51
C THR A 51 -15.08 1.91 5.53
N SER A 52 -16.24 2.45 5.13
CA SER A 52 -17.11 3.21 6.02
C SER A 52 -17.64 2.41 7.22
N ASP A 53 -17.60 1.07 7.15
CA ASP A 53 -17.90 0.14 8.25
C ASP A 53 -16.66 -0.25 9.07
N GLY A 54 -15.53 0.45 8.90
CA GLY A 54 -14.30 0.24 9.68
C GLY A 54 -13.52 -1.03 9.31
N ARG A 55 -13.85 -1.68 8.20
CA ARG A 55 -13.14 -2.89 7.76
C ARG A 55 -11.96 -2.53 6.88
N LEU A 56 -10.84 -3.20 7.12
CA LEU A 56 -9.69 -3.12 6.23
C LEU A 56 -9.89 -4.05 5.03
N GLN A 57 -9.89 -3.46 3.84
CA GLN A 57 -9.86 -4.18 2.57
C GLN A 57 -8.47 -4.13 1.97
N TRP A 58 -7.90 -5.31 1.73
CA TRP A 58 -6.65 -5.44 1.00
C TRP A 58 -6.87 -5.18 -0.50
N LEU A 59 -6.03 -4.32 -1.08
CA LEU A 59 -6.12 -3.92 -2.49
C LEU A 59 -5.11 -4.68 -3.34
N CYS A 60 -3.83 -4.59 -2.96
CA CYS A 60 -2.73 -5.17 -3.70
C CYS A 60 -1.45 -5.30 -2.85
N ARG A 61 -0.50 -6.08 -3.33
CA ARG A 61 0.79 -6.37 -2.72
C ARG A 61 1.88 -6.44 -3.77
N ILE A 62 3.08 -6.00 -3.41
CA ILE A 62 4.30 -6.23 -4.19
C ILE A 62 5.34 -6.96 -3.33
N ILE A 63 5.95 -7.99 -3.92
CA ILE A 63 6.98 -8.83 -3.30
C ILE A 63 8.11 -8.98 -4.30
N SER A 64 9.25 -8.34 -4.05
CA SER A 64 10.46 -8.45 -4.90
C SER A 64 10.15 -8.29 -6.40
N GLY A 65 9.33 -7.30 -6.76
CA GLY A 65 8.89 -7.03 -8.14
C GLY A 65 7.66 -7.81 -8.63
N SER A 66 7.21 -8.85 -7.92
CA SER A 66 5.98 -9.57 -8.26
C SER A 66 4.76 -8.88 -7.65
N THR A 67 3.75 -8.55 -8.48
CA THR A 67 2.54 -7.84 -8.06
C THR A 67 1.33 -8.77 -7.94
N TYR A 68 0.55 -8.59 -6.88
CA TYR A 68 -0.69 -9.33 -6.61
C TYR A 68 -1.80 -8.35 -6.31
N TYR A 69 -3.00 -8.64 -6.80
CA TYR A 69 -4.19 -7.80 -6.63
C TYR A 69 -5.32 -8.63 -6.06
N ALA A 70 -6.16 -8.04 -5.22
CA ALA A 70 -7.44 -8.64 -4.88
C ALA A 70 -8.32 -8.72 -6.12
N ASP A 71 -9.09 -9.80 -6.26
CA ASP A 71 -9.90 -10.06 -7.46
C ASP A 71 -10.84 -8.90 -7.79
N ALA A 72 -11.43 -8.29 -6.76
CA ALA A 72 -12.30 -7.13 -6.91
C ALA A 72 -11.60 -5.87 -7.46
N PHE A 73 -10.28 -5.79 -7.40
CA PHE A 73 -9.49 -4.60 -7.75
C PHE A 73 -8.51 -4.85 -8.90
N LYS A 74 -8.50 -6.05 -9.47
CA LYS A 74 -7.65 -6.40 -10.61
C LYS A 74 -7.98 -5.50 -11.81
N GLY A 75 -6.95 -4.91 -12.41
CA GLY A 75 -7.08 -4.00 -13.56
C GLY A 75 -7.57 -2.60 -13.21
N ARG A 76 -7.80 -2.27 -11.93
CA ARG A 76 -8.20 -0.93 -11.49
C ARG A 76 -7.06 -0.08 -10.95
N PHE A 77 -6.01 -0.72 -10.45
CA PHE A 77 -4.84 -0.05 -9.89
C PHE A 77 -3.55 -0.58 -10.46
N THR A 78 -2.50 0.23 -10.42
CA THR A 78 -1.12 -0.17 -10.69
C THR A 78 -0.26 0.09 -9.46
N ILE A 79 0.36 -0.95 -8.91
CA ILE A 79 1.33 -0.83 -7.81
C ILE A 79 2.77 -0.80 -8.36
N SER A 80 3.61 0.10 -7.85
CA SER A 80 5.04 0.16 -8.19
C SER A 80 5.91 0.53 -6.99
N THR A 81 7.20 0.21 -7.06
CA THR A 81 8.20 0.51 -6.03
C THR A 81 9.40 1.21 -6.61
N ASP A 82 9.85 2.24 -5.92
CA ASP A 82 11.17 2.85 -6.08
C ASP A 82 12.03 2.46 -4.88
N TYR A 83 12.88 1.45 -5.07
CA TYR A 83 13.77 0.96 -4.01
C TYR A 83 14.86 1.96 -3.63
N SER A 84 15.29 2.81 -4.57
CA SER A 84 16.34 3.81 -4.33
C SER A 84 15.85 4.92 -3.40
N ASN A 85 14.60 5.35 -3.57
CA ASN A 85 13.99 6.37 -2.71
C ASN A 85 13.15 5.79 -1.56
N SER A 86 13.09 4.45 -1.45
CA SER A 86 12.22 3.75 -0.50
C SER A 86 10.76 4.23 -0.61
N MET A 87 10.24 4.29 -1.83
CA MET A 87 8.86 4.70 -2.11
C MET A 87 8.02 3.58 -2.71
N LEU A 88 6.77 3.51 -2.28
CA LEU A 88 5.71 2.65 -2.80
C LEU A 88 4.63 3.54 -3.41
N HIS A 89 4.19 3.23 -4.63
CA HIS A 89 3.15 3.98 -5.33
C HIS A 89 1.94 3.10 -5.65
N LEU A 90 0.76 3.72 -5.67
CA LEU A 90 -0.50 3.16 -6.19
C LEU A 90 -1.13 4.18 -7.12
N GLN A 91 -1.40 3.80 -8.36
CA GLN A 91 -2.09 4.63 -9.37
C GLN A 91 -3.44 4.04 -9.76
#